data_AF-A0A1R1HZE1-F1
#
_entry.id   AF-A0A1R1HZE1-F1
#
_cell.length_a   1.000
_cell.length_b   1.000
_cell.length_c   1.000
_cell.angle_alpha   90.00
_cell.angle_beta   90.00
_cell.angle_gamma   90.00
#
_symmetry.space_group_name_H-M   'P 1'
#
loop_
_entity.id
_entity.type
_entity.pdbx_description
1 polymer ?
#
loop_
_entity_poly.entity_id
_entity_poly.type
_entity_poly.pdbx_seq_one_letter_code
_entity_poly.pdbx_strand_id
1 'polypeptide(L)'
;DHGKLPLAKLLEPAIALARDGYAVSSRVAADWAGQAPLLAKDPHAARVFLPDGRAPVAGEVHRQLELAATLQAIAERGASAFYEGEIAQDMVDRLRDLGGLHTLEDFKEAKGGYVTPIKTSFRGHEVHECPPAGQGVIALMILN
;
A
#
# COMPACT_ATOMS: atom_id res chain seq x y z
N ASP A 1 -10.92 -15.23 1.23
CA ASP A 1 -11.89 -16.31 1.57
C ASP A 1 -11.80 -16.79 3.04
N HIS A 2 -10.71 -16.55 3.77
CA HIS A 2 -10.57 -16.96 5.18
C HIS A 2 -11.01 -15.91 6.24
N GLY A 3 -11.68 -14.83 5.82
CA GLY A 3 -12.07 -13.73 6.73
C GLY A 3 -13.11 -14.15 7.77
N LYS A 4 -12.92 -13.74 9.03
CA LYS A 4 -13.85 -14.01 10.14
C LYS A 4 -14.54 -12.76 10.71
N LEU A 5 -14.03 -11.57 10.37
CA LEU A 5 -14.56 -10.29 10.82
C LEU A 5 -14.99 -9.45 9.62
N PRO A 6 -15.99 -8.56 9.77
CA PRO A 6 -16.35 -7.61 8.72
C PRO A 6 -15.15 -6.73 8.33
N LEU A 7 -14.98 -6.44 7.04
CA LEU A 7 -13.86 -5.62 6.54
C LEU A 7 -13.83 -4.23 7.19
N ALA A 8 -15.00 -3.62 7.40
CA ALA A 8 -15.11 -2.34 8.10
C ALA A 8 -14.47 -2.37 9.50
N LYS A 9 -14.60 -3.49 10.23
CA LYS A 9 -13.97 -3.65 11.55
C LYS A 9 -12.47 -3.83 11.48
N LEU A 10 -11.97 -4.42 10.41
CA LEU A 10 -10.52 -4.56 10.19
C LEU A 10 -9.87 -3.22 9.84
N LEU A 11 -10.58 -2.36 9.10
CA LEU A 11 -10.06 -1.06 8.64
C LEU A 11 -10.24 0.08 9.65
N GLU A 12 -11.14 -0.06 10.63
CA GLU A 12 -11.43 0.95 11.66
C GLU A 12 -10.15 1.57 12.29
N PRO A 13 -9.13 0.79 12.73
CA PRO A 13 -7.91 1.36 13.29
C PRO A 13 -7.08 2.16 12.27
N ALA A 14 -7.01 1.69 11.03
CA ALA A 14 -6.26 2.36 9.97
C ALA A 14 -6.92 3.69 9.55
N ILE A 15 -8.25 3.70 9.46
CA ILE A 15 -9.05 4.91 9.21
C ILE A 15 -8.82 5.94 10.32
N ALA A 16 -8.86 5.50 11.58
CA ALA A 16 -8.62 6.38 12.73
C ALA A 16 -7.19 6.96 12.71
N LEU A 17 -6.16 6.16 12.46
CA LEU A 17 -4.78 6.65 12.37
C LEU A 17 -4.58 7.64 11.21
N ALA A 18 -5.19 7.38 10.04
CA ALA A 18 -5.11 8.29 8.90
C ALA A 18 -5.83 9.63 9.19
N ARG A 19 -6.99 9.59 9.85
CA ARG A 19 -7.80 10.78 10.18
C ARG A 19 -7.22 11.58 11.34
N ASP A 20 -7.03 10.92 12.48
CA ASP A 20 -6.68 11.56 13.76
C ASP A 20 -5.17 11.85 13.85
N GLY A 21 -4.39 11.07 13.09
CA GLY A 21 -2.96 11.18 12.91
C GLY A 21 -2.17 10.18 13.73
N TYR A 22 -0.91 10.01 13.36
CA TYR A 22 0.03 9.13 14.03
C TYR A 22 1.39 9.79 14.21
N ALA A 23 2.10 9.41 15.28
CA ALA A 23 3.47 9.86 15.52
C ALA A 23 4.43 9.15 14.56
N VAL A 24 5.23 9.93 13.83
CA VAL A 24 6.21 9.39 12.89
C VAL A 24 7.32 8.67 13.65
N SER A 25 7.57 7.40 13.32
CA SER A 25 8.64 6.62 13.96
C SER A 25 10.03 7.08 13.46
N SER A 26 11.07 6.85 14.27
CA SER A 26 12.43 7.29 13.96
C SER A 26 12.97 6.76 12.63
N ARG A 27 12.72 5.47 12.32
CA ARG A 27 13.13 4.88 11.05
C ARG A 27 12.41 5.53 9.87
N VAL A 28 11.09 5.72 9.98
CA VAL A 28 10.29 6.35 8.93
C VAL A 28 10.74 7.79 8.70
N ALA A 29 11.00 8.58 9.76
CA ALA A 29 11.51 9.95 9.61
C ALA A 29 12.84 10.01 8.85
N ALA A 30 13.76 9.07 9.11
CA ALA A 30 15.04 9.00 8.40
C ALA A 30 14.86 8.66 6.91
N ASP A 31 14.02 7.68 6.59
CA ASP A 31 13.71 7.31 5.20
C ASP A 31 13.00 8.46 4.47
N TRP A 32 12.05 9.11 5.13
CA TRP A 32 11.27 10.23 4.59
C TRP A 32 12.14 11.44 4.27
N ALA A 33 13.06 11.80 5.16
CA ALA A 33 14.03 12.87 4.91
C ALA A 33 14.89 12.58 3.66
N GLY A 34 15.32 11.32 3.49
CA GLY A 34 16.04 10.89 2.30
C GLY A 34 15.23 10.95 1.00
N GLN A 35 13.90 10.77 1.09
CA GLN A 35 12.98 10.82 -0.07
C GLN A 35 12.37 12.20 -0.33
N ALA A 36 12.57 13.19 0.55
CA ALA A 36 11.98 14.52 0.39
C ALA A 36 12.27 15.17 -0.99
N PRO A 37 13.50 15.08 -1.56
CA PRO A 37 13.76 15.62 -2.90
C PRO A 37 12.97 14.93 -4.02
N LEU A 38 12.64 13.64 -3.86
CA LEU A 38 11.81 12.91 -4.81
C LEU A 38 10.34 13.31 -4.67
N LEU A 39 9.84 13.35 -3.43
CA LEU A 39 8.46 13.73 -3.13
C LEU A 39 8.15 15.16 -3.59
N ALA A 40 9.11 16.07 -3.48
CA ALA A 40 8.96 17.46 -3.92
C ALA A 40 8.77 17.63 -5.44
N LYS A 41 9.07 16.60 -6.25
CA LYS A 41 8.89 16.66 -7.72
C LYS A 41 7.42 16.56 -8.14
N ASP A 42 6.56 16.04 -7.28
CA ASP A 42 5.13 15.90 -7.54
C ASP A 42 4.33 16.78 -6.57
N PRO A 43 3.52 17.73 -7.06
CA PRO A 43 2.80 18.66 -6.19
C PRO A 43 1.75 17.98 -5.30
N HIS A 44 1.16 16.86 -5.73
CA HIS A 44 0.19 16.12 -4.92
C HIS A 44 0.90 15.38 -3.78
N ALA A 45 2.03 14.71 -4.08
CA ALA A 45 2.85 14.05 -3.09
C ALA A 45 3.46 15.06 -2.10
N ALA A 46 3.97 16.20 -2.57
CA ALA A 46 4.51 17.25 -1.70
C ALA A 46 3.45 17.81 -0.75
N ARG A 47 2.23 18.07 -1.23
CA ARG A 47 1.13 18.58 -0.41
C ARG A 47 0.78 17.64 0.75
N VAL A 48 0.79 16.33 0.49
CA VAL A 48 0.47 15.33 1.51
C VAL A 48 1.68 15.07 2.39
N PHE A 49 2.81 14.71 1.78
CA PHE A 49 3.96 14.14 2.49
C PHE A 49 5.04 15.14 2.89
N LEU A 50 4.96 16.39 2.46
CA LEU A 50 5.86 17.46 2.88
C LEU A 50 5.07 18.63 3.49
N PRO A 51 4.36 18.41 4.61
CA PRO A 51 3.66 19.50 5.29
C PRO A 51 4.66 20.61 5.64
N ASP A 52 4.23 21.86 5.46
CA ASP A 52 5.09 23.04 5.61
C ASP A 52 6.36 23.02 4.73
N GLY A 53 6.35 22.25 3.63
CA GLY A 53 7.44 22.16 2.67
C GLY A 53 8.61 21.26 3.07
N ARG A 54 8.48 20.46 4.14
CA ARG A 54 9.55 19.57 4.63
C ARG A 54 9.03 18.19 5.03
N ALA A 55 9.95 17.23 5.11
CA ALA A 55 9.64 15.94 5.71
C ALA A 55 9.36 16.11 7.22
N PRO A 56 8.35 15.40 7.76
CA PRO A 56 8.14 15.33 9.20
C PRO A 56 9.32 14.68 9.92
N VAL A 57 9.59 15.11 11.15
CA VAL A 57 10.60 14.48 12.01
C VAL A 57 9.98 13.46 12.97
N ALA A 58 10.82 12.63 13.59
CA ALA A 58 10.37 11.62 14.53
C ALA A 58 9.54 12.24 15.68
N GLY A 59 8.40 11.63 15.98
CA GLY A 59 7.47 12.11 17.00
C GLY A 59 6.47 13.16 16.51
N GLU A 60 6.68 13.80 15.36
CA GLU A 60 5.67 14.70 14.78
C GLU A 60 4.43 13.91 14.37
N VAL A 61 3.26 14.54 14.49
CA VAL A 61 1.97 13.93 14.13
C VAL A 61 1.69 14.20 12.66
N HIS A 62 1.60 13.13 11.88
CA HIS A 62 1.20 13.18 10.48
C HIS A 62 -0.24 12.72 10.29
N ARG A 63 -0.98 13.34 9.36
CA ARG A 63 -2.40 13.05 9.04
C ARG A 63 -2.58 12.90 7.55
N GLN A 64 -3.46 11.99 7.15
CA GLN A 64 -3.78 11.67 5.76
C GLN A 64 -5.31 11.57 5.58
N LEU A 65 -5.99 12.72 5.59
CA LEU A 65 -7.46 12.77 5.55
C LEU A 65 -8.05 12.14 4.29
N GLU A 66 -7.41 12.33 3.14
CA GLU A 66 -7.82 11.71 1.87
C GLU A 66 -7.67 10.18 1.91
N LEU A 67 -6.60 9.68 2.53
CA LEU A 67 -6.44 8.24 2.75
C LEU A 67 -7.52 7.69 3.68
N ALA A 68 -7.89 8.43 4.73
CA ALA A 68 -8.98 8.05 5.62
C ALA A 68 -10.31 7.91 4.87
N ALA A 69 -10.62 8.85 3.96
CA ALA A 69 -11.80 8.79 3.12
C ALA A 69 -11.78 7.59 2.16
N THR A 70 -10.63 7.31 1.52
CA THR A 70 -10.46 6.13 0.67
C THR A 70 -10.64 4.82 1.45
N LEU A 71 -10.01 4.71 2.63
CA LEU A 71 -10.16 3.53 3.49
C LEU A 71 -11.61 3.36 3.99
N GLN A 72 -12.31 4.47 4.27
CA GLN A 72 -13.73 4.45 4.63
C GLN A 72 -14.59 3.93 3.47
N ALA A 73 -14.34 4.39 2.24
CA ALA A 73 -15.04 3.89 1.06
C ALA A 73 -14.83 2.38 0.85
N ILE A 74 -13.61 1.88 1.08
CA ILE A 74 -13.29 0.44 1.00
C ILE A 74 -13.96 -0.32 2.15
N ALA A 75 -14.02 0.24 3.35
CA ALA A 75 -14.72 -0.36 4.48
C ALA A 75 -16.22 -0.56 4.21
N GLU A 76 -16.85 0.39 3.52
CA GLU A 76 -18.29 0.39 3.21
C GLU A 76 -18.64 -0.47 2.00
N ARG A 77 -17.87 -0.38 0.91
CA ARG A 77 -18.21 -1.00 -0.39
C ARG A 77 -17.31 -2.18 -0.76
N GLY A 78 -16.30 -2.49 0.06
CA GLY A 78 -15.35 -3.56 -0.20
C GLY A 78 -14.33 -3.20 -1.27
N ALA A 79 -13.70 -4.23 -1.85
CA ALA A 79 -12.63 -4.06 -2.83
C ALA A 79 -13.07 -3.31 -4.10
N SER A 80 -14.34 -3.43 -4.51
CA SER A 80 -14.86 -2.71 -5.67
C SER A 80 -14.76 -1.19 -5.50
N ALA A 81 -14.74 -0.67 -4.27
CA ALA A 81 -14.51 0.76 -4.04
C ALA A 81 -13.15 1.23 -4.58
N PHE A 82 -12.14 0.36 -4.58
CA PHE A 82 -10.79 0.67 -5.03
C PHE A 82 -10.59 0.38 -6.52
N TYR A 83 -11.11 -0.74 -7.01
CA TYR A 83 -10.91 -1.21 -8.38
C TYR A 83 -11.95 -0.65 -9.38
N GLU A 84 -13.04 -0.08 -8.88
CA GLU A 84 -14.14 0.43 -9.69
C GLU A 84 -14.60 1.81 -9.19
N GLY A 85 -15.30 2.56 -10.06
CA GLY A 85 -15.91 3.84 -9.70
C GLY A 85 -14.91 4.98 -9.50
N GLU A 86 -15.24 5.91 -8.61
CA GLU A 86 -14.57 7.23 -8.50
C GLU A 86 -13.09 7.13 -8.10
N ILE A 87 -12.72 6.22 -7.18
CA ILE A 87 -11.32 6.04 -6.77
C ILE A 87 -10.48 5.46 -7.92
N ALA A 88 -11.02 4.48 -8.64
CA ALA A 88 -10.35 3.92 -9.82
C ALA A 88 -10.20 4.97 -10.93
N GLN A 89 -11.23 5.79 -11.15
CA GLN A 89 -11.19 6.90 -12.10
C GLN A 89 -10.12 7.93 -11.73
N ASP A 90 -10.07 8.37 -10.48
CA ASP A 90 -9.06 9.32 -9.99
C ASP A 90 -7.63 8.79 -10.17
N MET A 91 -7.39 7.51 -9.87
CA MET A 91 -6.10 6.87 -10.12
C MET A 91 -5.74 6.82 -11.62
N VAL A 92 -6.68 6.42 -12.48
CA VAL A 92 -6.45 6.31 -13.93
C VAL A 92 -6.17 7.68 -14.54
N ASP A 93 -6.93 8.71 -14.15
CA ASP A 93 -6.75 10.08 -14.63
C ASP A 93 -5.36 10.60 -14.22
N ARG A 94 -4.99 10.43 -12.95
CA ARG A 94 -3.66 10.85 -12.48
C ARG A 94 -2.54 10.13 -13.22
N LEU A 95 -2.67 8.82 -13.44
CA LEU A 95 -1.66 8.03 -14.15
C LEU A 95 -1.52 8.46 -15.62
N ARG A 96 -2.64 8.78 -16.28
CA ARG A 96 -2.65 9.26 -17.67
C ARG A 96 -2.07 10.67 -17.80
N ASP A 97 -2.35 11.56 -16.86
CA ASP A 97 -1.74 12.90 -16.79
C ASP A 97 -0.20 12.83 -16.68
N LEU A 98 0.32 11.73 -16.10
CA LEU A 98 1.75 11.44 -16.01
C LEU A 98 2.30 10.66 -17.22
N GLY A 99 1.50 10.43 -18.26
CA GLY A 99 1.87 9.70 -19.48
C GLY A 99 1.73 8.18 -19.40
N GLY A 100 1.06 7.67 -18.36
CA GLY A 100 0.71 6.25 -18.22
C GLY A 100 -0.41 5.82 -19.18
N LEU A 101 -0.51 4.51 -19.41
CA LEU A 101 -1.47 3.93 -20.37
C LEU A 101 -2.62 3.16 -19.71
N HIS A 102 -2.72 3.23 -18.38
CA HIS A 102 -3.73 2.50 -17.62
C HIS A 102 -5.15 2.87 -18.05
N THR A 103 -6.04 1.91 -17.96
CA THR A 103 -7.48 2.03 -18.23
C THR A 103 -8.27 1.59 -17.00
N LEU A 104 -9.54 1.98 -16.91
CA LEU A 104 -10.42 1.45 -15.87
C LEU A 104 -10.57 -0.07 -15.97
N GLU A 105 -10.52 -0.63 -17.19
CA GLU A 105 -10.64 -2.07 -17.37
C GLU A 105 -9.43 -2.80 -16.78
N ASP A 106 -8.20 -2.25 -16.90
CA ASP A 106 -7.02 -2.83 -16.27
C ASP A 106 -7.19 -2.97 -14.74
N PHE A 107 -7.80 -1.97 -14.10
CA PHE A 107 -8.08 -2.00 -12.66
C PHE A 107 -9.20 -2.99 -12.32
N LYS A 108 -10.28 -3.00 -13.10
CA LYS A 108 -11.43 -3.89 -12.89
C LYS A 108 -11.09 -5.36 -13.10
N GLU A 109 -10.22 -5.68 -14.06
CA GLU A 109 -9.78 -7.05 -14.34
C GLU A 109 -8.69 -7.54 -13.37
N ALA A 110 -8.04 -6.61 -12.63
CA ALA A 110 -6.99 -6.94 -11.68
C ALA A 110 -7.51 -7.83 -10.55
N LYS A 111 -6.88 -8.99 -10.38
CA LYS A 111 -7.23 -9.96 -9.32
C LYS A 111 -6.01 -10.73 -8.84
N GLY A 112 -6.00 -10.99 -7.54
CA GLY A 112 -5.05 -11.94 -6.95
C GLY A 112 -5.38 -13.38 -7.36
N GLY A 113 -4.35 -14.20 -7.56
CA GLY A 113 -4.49 -15.62 -7.84
C GLY A 113 -3.96 -16.47 -6.68
N TYR A 114 -4.53 -17.66 -6.51
CA TYR A 114 -3.95 -18.68 -5.64
C TYR A 114 -2.77 -19.34 -6.34
N VAL A 115 -1.72 -19.61 -5.57
CA VAL A 115 -0.54 -20.32 -6.05
C VAL A 115 -0.19 -21.44 -5.09
N THR A 116 0.37 -22.52 -5.62
CA THR A 116 0.98 -23.55 -4.79
C THR A 116 2.36 -23.07 -4.36
N PRO A 117 2.67 -22.99 -3.05
CA PRO A 117 3.99 -22.60 -2.58
C PRO A 117 5.08 -23.56 -3.07
N ILE A 118 6.24 -23.03 -3.42
CA ILE A 118 7.45 -23.84 -3.60
C ILE A 118 8.05 -24.14 -2.23
N LYS A 119 8.86 -25.21 -2.14
CA LYS A 119 9.41 -25.63 -0.85
C LYS A 119 10.74 -26.38 -0.95
N THR A 120 11.50 -26.35 0.13
CA THR A 120 12.66 -27.23 0.35
C THR A 120 12.67 -27.83 1.76
N SER A 121 13.48 -28.86 1.98
CA SER A 121 13.73 -29.41 3.31
C SER A 121 15.03 -28.86 3.88
N PHE A 122 14.99 -28.29 5.08
CA PHE A 122 16.18 -27.80 5.77
C PHE A 122 16.15 -28.21 7.25
N ARG A 123 17.17 -28.95 7.69
CA ARG A 123 17.33 -29.39 9.09
C ARG A 123 16.07 -30.03 9.72
N GLY A 124 15.34 -30.84 8.93
CA GLY A 124 14.12 -31.51 9.38
C GLY A 124 12.84 -30.68 9.30
N HIS A 125 12.90 -29.46 8.76
CA HIS A 125 11.73 -28.61 8.51
C HIS A 125 11.43 -28.49 7.02
N GLU A 126 10.15 -28.36 6.68
CA GLU A 126 9.70 -27.95 5.35
C GLU A 126 9.58 -26.43 5.31
N VAL A 127 10.39 -25.78 4.46
CA VAL A 127 10.40 -24.33 4.30
C VAL A 127 9.64 -23.99 3.02
N HIS A 128 8.58 -23.19 3.14
CA HIS A 128 7.73 -22.77 2.02
C HIS A 128 8.00 -21.33 1.62
N GLU A 129 7.98 -21.06 0.32
CA GLU A 129 8.15 -19.74 -0.26
C GLU A 129 7.17 -19.51 -1.41
N CYS A 130 6.94 -18.24 -1.74
CA CYS A 130 6.15 -17.87 -2.92
C CYS A 130 6.89 -18.28 -4.21
N PRO A 131 6.19 -18.85 -5.21
CA PRO A 131 6.78 -19.13 -6.52
C PRO A 131 7.13 -17.83 -7.28
N PRO A 132 7.90 -17.93 -8.39
CA PRO A 132 8.08 -16.82 -9.32
C PRO A 132 6.72 -16.19 -9.74
N ALA A 133 6.65 -14.87 -9.99
CA ALA A 133 7.74 -13.92 -10.15
C ALA A 133 8.36 -13.36 -8.84
N GLY A 134 7.98 -13.86 -7.66
CA GLY A 134 8.66 -13.53 -6.41
C GLY A 134 10.11 -14.05 -6.36
N GLN A 135 10.89 -13.58 -5.37
CA GLN A 135 12.29 -13.97 -5.17
C GLN A 135 12.48 -15.12 -4.17
N GLY A 136 11.40 -15.74 -3.69
CA GLY A 136 11.43 -16.78 -2.66
C GLY A 136 12.27 -18.01 -3.03
N VAL A 137 12.41 -18.32 -4.33
CA VAL A 137 13.29 -19.39 -4.82
C VAL A 137 14.76 -19.19 -4.41
N ILE A 138 15.23 -17.94 -4.32
CA ILE A 138 16.61 -17.64 -3.92
C ILE A 138 16.84 -18.07 -2.47
N ALA A 139 15.89 -17.81 -1.58
CA ALA A 139 15.96 -18.25 -0.19
C ALA A 139 16.02 -19.78 -0.10
N LEU A 140 15.18 -20.49 -0.86
CA LEU A 140 15.20 -21.96 -0.89
C LEU A 140 16.51 -22.53 -1.45
N MET A 141 17.11 -21.87 -2.45
CA MET A 141 18.41 -22.27 -3.01
C MET A 141 19.56 -22.10 -2.03
N ILE A 142 19.55 -21.03 -1.21
CA ILE A 142 20.59 -20.79 -0.19
C ILE A 142 20.53 -21.83 0.93
N LEU A 143 19.35 -22.39 1.21
CA LEU A 143 19.15 -23.42 2.24
C LEU A 143 19.57 -24.84 1.82
N ASN A 144 19.84 -25.06 0.53
CA ASN A 144 20.24 -26.34 -0.05
C ASN A 144 21.74 -26.38 -0.35
#